data_AF-A0A117L2D2-F1
#
_entry.id   AF-A0A117L2D2-F1
#
_cell.length_a   1.000
_cell.length_b   1.000
_cell.length_c   1.000
_cell.angle_alpha   90.00
_cell.angle_beta   90.00
_cell.angle_gamma   90.00
#
_symmetry.space_group_name_H-M   'P 1'
#
loop_
_entity.id
_entity.type
_entity.pdbx_description
1 polymer ?
#
loop_
_entity_poly.entity_id
_entity_poly.type
_entity_poly.pdbx_seq_one_letter_code
_entity_poly.pdbx_strand_id
1 'polypeptide(L)'
;MPEHPICVVMRKTLEAFKTSDEVSAPTITSLLEGEELAPGRKFHGNSERYKIVMELGILELEGFIEWTGRKTPVSYRLKKPIEEIEKWMVEKFG
;
A
#
# COMPACT_ATOMS: atom_id res chain seq x y z
N MET A 1 7.37 16.05 8.57
CA MET A 1 7.88 15.96 7.18
C MET A 1 6.69 16.01 6.24
N PRO A 2 6.79 16.61 5.04
CA PRO A 2 5.71 16.46 4.07
C PRO A 2 5.54 14.97 3.79
N GLU A 3 4.32 14.45 3.96
CA GLU A 3 4.03 13.04 3.75
C GLU A 3 4.39 12.69 2.30
N HIS A 4 5.41 11.84 2.12
CA HIS A 4 5.77 11.38 0.80
C HIS A 4 4.58 10.56 0.24
N PRO A 5 4.19 10.73 -1.03
CA PRO A 5 3.05 10.00 -1.61
C PRO A 5 3.07 8.50 -1.38
N ILE A 6 4.26 7.89 -1.36
CA ILE A 6 4.41 6.46 -1.09
C ILE A 6 3.99 6.07 0.34
N CYS A 7 4.24 6.91 1.34
CA CYS A 7 3.89 6.65 2.73
C CYS A 7 2.38 6.68 2.93
N VAL A 8 1.66 7.56 2.21
CA VAL A 8 0.19 7.57 2.21
C VAL A 8 -0.34 6.27 1.62
N VAL A 9 0.19 5.84 0.46
CA VAL A 9 -0.21 4.58 -0.18
C VAL A 9 0.05 3.39 0.76
N MET A 10 1.24 3.28 1.35
CA MET A 10 1.59 2.21 2.29
C MET A 10 0.64 2.20 3.50
N ARG A 11 0.33 3.35 4.10
CA ARG A 11 -0.64 3.40 5.21
C ARG A 11 -2.02 2.89 4.80
N LYS A 12 -2.52 3.26 3.61
CA LYS A 12 -3.79 2.75 3.09
C LYS A 12 -3.72 1.25 2.79
N THR A 13 -2.58 0.74 2.33
CA THR A 13 -2.34 -0.71 2.18
C THR A 13 -2.44 -1.42 3.53
N LEU A 14 -1.83 -0.88 4.60
CA LEU A 14 -1.93 -1.45 5.94
C LEU A 14 -3.34 -1.35 6.53
N GLU A 15 -4.06 -0.24 6.31
CA GLU A 15 -5.48 -0.11 6.66
C GLU A 15 -6.33 -1.19 5.98
N ALA A 16 -6.05 -1.49 4.69
CA ALA A 16 -6.72 -2.57 3.98
C ALA A 16 -6.46 -3.92 4.65
N PHE A 17 -5.22 -4.23 5.02
CA PHE A 17 -4.88 -5.47 5.73
C PHE A 17 -5.47 -5.58 7.13
N LYS A 18 -5.76 -4.46 7.81
CA LYS A 18 -6.47 -4.46 9.11
C LYS A 18 -7.91 -4.94 9.00
N THR A 19 -8.50 -4.95 7.79
CA THR A 19 -9.90 -5.32 7.55
C THR A 19 -10.06 -6.52 6.61
N SER A 20 -8.98 -7.00 6.00
CA SER A 20 -9.01 -8.11 5.05
C SER A 20 -7.71 -8.90 5.05
N ASP A 21 -7.81 -10.23 4.94
CA ASP A 21 -6.66 -11.14 4.87
C ASP A 21 -5.90 -11.02 3.54
N GLU A 22 -6.57 -10.57 2.48
CA GLU A 22 -6.00 -10.38 1.15
C GLU A 22 -6.26 -8.97 0.63
N VAL A 23 -5.22 -8.32 0.11
CA VAL A 23 -5.31 -6.97 -0.46
C VAL A 23 -4.88 -6.98 -1.92
N SER A 24 -5.55 -6.18 -2.72
CA SER A 24 -5.27 -6.02 -4.15
C SER A 24 -5.14 -4.55 -4.52
N ALA A 25 -4.50 -4.25 -5.65
CA ALA A 25 -4.39 -2.88 -6.13
C ALA A 25 -5.77 -2.17 -6.28
N PRO A 26 -6.85 -2.82 -6.78
CA PRO A 26 -8.19 -2.24 -6.75
C PRO A 26 -8.67 -1.88 -5.34
N THR A 27 -8.48 -2.75 -4.34
CA THR A 27 -8.86 -2.49 -2.95
C THR A 27 -8.21 -1.20 -2.43
N ILE A 28 -6.90 -1.06 -2.65
CA ILE A 28 -6.14 0.13 -2.23
C ILE A 28 -6.55 1.37 -3.03
N THR A 29 -6.85 1.21 -4.32
CA THR A 29 -7.32 2.31 -5.18
C THR A 29 -8.59 2.92 -4.60
N SER A 30 -9.57 2.10 -4.21
CA SER A 30 -10.82 2.58 -3.61
C SER A 30 -10.60 3.30 -2.28
N LEU A 31 -9.60 2.91 -1.49
CA LEU A 31 -9.25 3.60 -0.23
C LEU A 31 -8.53 4.93 -0.44
N LEU A 32 -7.94 5.14 -1.62
CA LEU A 32 -7.25 6.38 -1.99
C LEU A 32 -8.15 7.37 -2.72
N GLU A 33 -9.32 6.95 -3.20
CA GLU A 33 -10.25 7.84 -3.90
C GLU A 33 -10.70 8.99 -2.98
N GLY A 34 -10.36 10.22 -3.38
CA GLY A 34 -10.68 11.44 -2.62
C GLY A 34 -9.62 11.85 -1.60
N GLU A 35 -8.66 10.98 -1.28
CA GLU A 35 -7.60 11.24 -0.32
C GLU A 35 -6.46 12.10 -0.92
N GLU A 36 -5.75 12.80 -0.04
CA GLU A 36 -4.53 13.52 -0.39
C GLU A 36 -3.31 12.61 -0.30
N LEU A 37 -2.51 12.55 -1.38
CA LEU A 37 -1.21 11.87 -1.38
C LEU A 37 -0.08 12.75 -0.85
N ALA A 38 -0.26 14.06 -0.90
CA ALA A 38 0.64 15.07 -0.37
C ALA A 38 -0.19 16.33 -0.10
N PRO A 39 0.29 17.29 0.72
CA PRO A 39 -0.48 18.48 1.06
C PRO A 39 -1.05 19.20 -0.18
N GLY A 40 -2.38 19.24 -0.30
CA GLY A 40 -3.10 19.87 -1.41
C GLY A 40 -3.08 19.09 -2.74
N ARG A 41 -2.58 17.86 -2.76
CA ARG A 41 -2.52 16.99 -3.95
C ARG A 41 -3.30 15.71 -3.72
N LYS A 42 -4.48 15.63 -4.34
CA LYS A 42 -5.33 14.43 -4.33
C LYS A 42 -4.73 13.28 -5.15
N PHE A 43 -5.20 12.08 -4.88
CA PHE A 43 -5.02 10.93 -5.75
C PHE A 43 -5.85 11.08 -7.03
N HIS A 44 -5.23 10.86 -8.20
CA HIS A 44 -5.83 11.03 -9.54
C HIS A 44 -6.23 9.68 -10.17
N GLY A 45 -6.63 8.72 -9.35
CA GLY A 45 -7.17 7.43 -9.79
C GLY A 45 -6.19 6.64 -10.65
N ASN A 46 -6.67 6.13 -11.79
CA ASN A 46 -5.92 5.19 -12.63
C ASN A 46 -4.57 5.72 -13.13
N SER A 47 -4.43 7.05 -13.31
CA SER A 47 -3.16 7.68 -13.72
C SER A 47 -2.04 7.52 -12.68
N GLU A 48 -2.40 7.29 -11.42
CA GLU A 48 -1.47 7.14 -10.30
C GLU A 48 -1.47 5.72 -9.72
N ARG A 49 -2.20 4.78 -10.34
CA ARG A 49 -2.27 3.37 -9.92
C ARG A 49 -0.91 2.68 -9.89
N TYR A 50 0.04 3.13 -10.71
CA TYR A 50 1.41 2.62 -10.70
C TYR A 50 2.08 2.76 -9.32
N LYS A 51 1.73 3.79 -8.52
CA LYS A 51 2.26 3.97 -7.15
C LYS A 51 1.87 2.82 -6.24
N ILE A 52 0.64 2.33 -6.37
CA ILE A 52 0.11 1.18 -5.63
C ILE A 52 0.85 -0.09 -6.06
N VAL A 53 1.03 -0.29 -7.36
CA VAL A 53 1.73 -1.47 -7.88
C VAL A 53 3.20 -1.48 -7.46
N MET A 54 3.87 -0.33 -7.51
CA MET A 54 5.25 -0.18 -7.03
C MET A 54 5.36 -0.46 -5.52
N GLU A 55 4.43 0.08 -4.73
CA GLU A 55 4.40 -0.13 -3.28
C GLU A 55 4.23 -1.59 -2.90
N LEU A 56 3.26 -2.29 -3.51
CA LEU A 56 3.07 -3.73 -3.33
C LEU A 56 4.33 -4.52 -3.71
N GLY A 57 4.99 -4.15 -4.82
CA GLY A 57 6.25 -4.77 -5.23
C GLY A 57 7.38 -4.55 -4.21
N ILE A 58 7.47 -3.36 -3.62
CA ILE A 58 8.46 -3.07 -2.56
C ILE A 58 8.18 -3.95 -1.33
N LEU A 59 6.93 -4.01 -0.85
CA LEU A 59 6.57 -4.82 0.31
C LEU A 59 6.80 -6.31 0.07
N GLU A 60 6.58 -6.81 -1.15
CA GLU A 60 6.85 -8.19 -1.51
C GLU A 60 8.36 -8.49 -1.53
N LEU A 61 9.18 -7.61 -2.12
CA LEU A 61 10.63 -7.74 -2.16
C LEU A 61 11.27 -7.69 -0.77
N GLU A 62 10.74 -6.86 0.13
CA GLU A 62 11.16 -6.79 1.55
C GLU A 62 10.64 -7.98 2.38
N GLY A 63 9.79 -8.83 1.80
CA GLY A 63 9.28 -10.06 2.41
C GLY A 63 8.20 -9.82 3.47
N PHE A 64 7.50 -8.68 3.42
CA PHE A 64 6.39 -8.36 4.30
C PHE A 64 5.05 -8.94 3.82
N ILE A 65 4.87 -8.98 2.50
CA ILE A 65 3.70 -9.59 1.86
C ILE A 65 4.15 -10.63 0.85
N GLU A 66 3.21 -11.48 0.42
CA GLU A 66 3.44 -12.42 -0.67
C GLU A 66 2.23 -12.51 -1.59
N TRP A 67 2.48 -12.66 -2.89
CA TRP A 67 1.44 -12.94 -3.86
C TRP A 67 0.72 -14.27 -3.55
N THR A 68 -0.61 -14.25 -3.54
CA THR A 68 -1.46 -15.41 -3.22
C THR A 68 -1.56 -16.43 -4.36
N GLY A 69 -1.01 -16.12 -5.55
CA GLY A 69 -1.22 -16.90 -6.77
C GLY A 69 -2.46 -16.50 -7.57
N ARG A 70 -3.36 -15.65 -7.02
CA ARG A 70 -4.53 -15.14 -7.75
C ARG A 70 -4.09 -14.17 -8.85
N LYS A 71 -4.58 -14.37 -10.08
CA LYS A 71 -4.16 -13.54 -11.24
C LYS A 71 -5.04 -12.31 -11.50
N THR A 72 -6.33 -12.35 -11.13
CA THR A 72 -7.27 -11.27 -11.46
C THR A 72 -8.32 -11.05 -10.34
N PRO A 73 -8.25 -9.95 -9.57
CA PRO A 73 -7.06 -9.10 -9.44
C PRO A 73 -5.91 -9.86 -8.77
N VAL A 74 -4.67 -9.44 -9.04
CA VAL A 74 -3.51 -9.88 -8.26
C VAL A 74 -3.74 -9.49 -6.80
N SER A 75 -3.70 -10.46 -5.89
CA SER A 75 -3.87 -10.24 -4.46
C SER A 75 -2.66 -10.71 -3.66
N TYR A 76 -2.41 -10.04 -2.55
CA TYR A 76 -1.31 -10.28 -1.64
C TYR A 76 -1.85 -10.53 -0.25
N ARG A 77 -1.13 -11.32 0.54
CA ARG A 77 -1.40 -11.53 1.97
C ARG A 77 -0.18 -11.15 2.80
N LEU A 78 -0.40 -10.86 4.08
CA LEU A 78 0.69 -10.61 5.02
C LEU A 78 1.51 -11.88 5.25
N LYS A 79 2.83 -11.73 5.22
CA LYS A 79 3.81 -12.74 5.64
C LYS A 79 4.41 -12.43 7.01
N LYS A 80 4.33 -11.16 7.42
CA LYS A 80 4.79 -10.63 8.71
C LYS A 80 3.69 -9.78 9.37
N PRO A 81 3.73 -9.60 10.70
CA PRO A 81 2.81 -8.71 11.39
C PRO A 81 2.87 -7.27 10.85
N ILE A 82 1.74 -6.56 10.90
CA ILE A 82 1.64 -5.17 10.41
C ILE A 82 2.61 -4.27 11.16
N GLU A 83 2.82 -4.52 12.45
CA GLU A 83 3.68 -3.75 13.33
C GLU A 83 5.15 -3.77 12.86
N GLU A 84 5.60 -4.86 12.23
CA GLU A 84 6.93 -4.92 11.63
C GLU A 84 7.06 -4.01 10.40
N ILE A 85 5.99 -3.90 9.61
CA ILE A 85 5.93 -3.01 8.45
C ILE A 85 5.90 -1.55 8.91
N GLU A 86 5.06 -1.23 9.90
CA GLU A 86 4.96 0.11 10.47
C GLU A 86 6.31 0.57 11.03
N LYS A 87 7.03 -0.30 11.76
CA LYS A 87 8.39 -0.02 12.24
C LYS A 87 9.36 0.23 11.10
N TRP A 88 9.38 -0.63 10.08
CA TRP A 88 10.25 -0.47 8.91
C TRP A 88 9.97 0.84 8.15
N MET A 89 8.69 1.23 8.01
CA MET A 89 8.32 2.49 7.38
C MET A 89 8.88 3.69 8.13
N VAL A 90 8.83 3.69 9.47
CA VAL A 90 9.43 4.74 10.30
C VAL A 90 10.95 4.76 10.15
N GLU A 91 11.62 3.61 10.12
CA GLU A 91 13.08 3.56 9.95
C GLU A 91 13.55 4.04 8.56
N LYS A 92 12.75 3.83 7.51
CA LYS A 92 13.12 4.18 6.13
C LYS A 92 12.71 5.58 5.70
N PHE A 93 11.58 6.08 6.22
CA PHE A 93 10.96 7.33 5.76
C PHE A 93 10.66 8.32 6.88
N GLY A 94 11.00 7.98 8.14
CA GLY A 94 10.82 8.77 9.36
C GLY A 94 11.86 9.87 9.57
#